data_AF-A0A0Q4QY22-F1
#
_entry.id   AF-A0A0Q4QY22-F1
#
_cell.length_a   1.000
_cell.length_b   1.000
_cell.length_c   1.000
_cell.angle_alpha   90.00
_cell.angle_beta   90.00
_cell.angle_gamma   90.00
#
_symmetry.space_group_name_H-M   'P 1'
#
loop_
_entity.id
_entity.type
_entity.pdbx_description
1 polymer ?
#
loop_
_entity_poly.entity_id
_entity_poly.type
_entity_poly.pdbx_seq_one_letter_code
_entity_poly.pdbx_strand_id
1 'polypeptide(L)'
;MSARHWITAQVLATAMLASCSAGASDPALARQLFQAAETGDTEAVRALLAQGADTRARDARGRTPLLVAVHRRQTEAARALIDAGADVNAKDAIDDSAYLYAGASGQLDILRMTLAHGADPRSTNRYGGTALIPAAERGHVETVRTLIDAGVDVDHVNRLGWTALLEAIILGDGGTRHQDIVRLLIDAGADVNLADGEGVAPLRHARQRRQTAIERMLAAAGAR
;
A
#
# COMPACT_ATOMS: atom_id res chain seq x y z
N MET A 1 -37.00 -72.48 31.52
CA MET A 1 -37.84 -72.09 30.37
C MET A 1 -37.14 -70.96 29.63
N SER A 2 -36.86 -71.17 28.33
CA SER A 2 -36.63 -70.16 27.27
C SER A 2 -35.42 -69.21 27.40
N ALA A 3 -34.62 -68.85 26.38
CA ALA A 3 -34.29 -69.34 25.05
C ALA A 3 -33.01 -68.56 24.64
N ARG A 4 -31.92 -69.25 24.30
CA ARG A 4 -31.26 -69.25 22.98
C ARG A 4 -31.08 -67.89 22.26
N HIS A 5 -29.84 -67.48 21.98
CA HIS A 5 -29.13 -67.64 20.69
C HIS A 5 -27.89 -66.72 20.61
N TRP A 6 -26.87 -67.22 19.90
CA TRP A 6 -25.54 -66.66 19.69
C TRP A 6 -25.54 -65.64 18.54
N ILE A 7 -24.50 -64.79 18.43
CA ILE A 7 -23.63 -64.64 17.22
C ILE A 7 -22.69 -63.43 17.37
N THR A 8 -21.43 -63.69 17.02
CA THR A 8 -20.26 -62.81 16.84
C THR A 8 -20.42 -61.76 15.74
N ALA A 9 -19.81 -60.57 15.89
CA ALA A 9 -19.36 -59.78 14.75
C ALA A 9 -18.22 -58.83 15.13
N GLN A 10 -17.09 -59.06 14.48
CA GLN A 10 -15.88 -58.25 14.48
C GLN A 10 -16.09 -57.06 13.53
N VAL A 11 -15.86 -55.82 13.98
CA VAL A 11 -15.76 -54.67 13.08
C VAL A 11 -14.45 -53.95 13.34
N LEU A 12 -13.59 -54.03 12.32
CA LEU A 12 -12.36 -53.27 12.14
C LEU A 12 -12.65 -51.76 12.22
N ALA A 13 -12.03 -51.07 13.17
CA ALA A 13 -11.95 -49.61 13.16
C ALA A 13 -10.83 -49.18 12.20
N THR A 14 -11.15 -49.07 10.91
CA THR A 14 -10.28 -48.47 9.90
C THR A 14 -10.26 -46.95 10.03
N ALA A 15 -9.04 -46.43 10.15
CA ALA A 15 -8.53 -45.09 9.92
C ALA A 15 -9.49 -44.00 9.37
N MET A 16 -9.50 -42.86 10.06
CA MET A 16 -9.38 -41.56 9.41
C MET A 16 -8.34 -40.72 10.15
N LEU A 17 -7.07 -40.88 9.78
CA LEU A 17 -6.14 -39.76 9.88
C LEU A 17 -6.60 -38.74 8.84
N ALA A 18 -7.47 -37.82 9.25
CA ALA A 18 -7.58 -36.54 8.56
C ALA A 18 -6.23 -35.85 8.76
N SER A 19 -5.31 -36.14 7.85
CA SER A 19 -4.09 -35.36 7.68
C SER A 19 -4.53 -33.95 7.33
N CYS A 20 -4.53 -33.06 8.32
CA CYS A 20 -4.54 -31.63 8.07
C CYS A 20 -3.22 -31.28 7.38
N SER A 21 -3.12 -31.54 6.07
CA SER A 21 -2.20 -30.80 5.23
C SER A 21 -2.76 -29.39 5.16
N ALA A 22 -2.34 -28.53 6.08
CA ALA A 22 -2.36 -27.09 5.84
C ALA A 22 -1.78 -26.89 4.43
N GLY A 23 -2.64 -26.43 3.51
CA GLY A 23 -2.37 -26.49 2.07
C GLY A 23 -1.07 -25.80 1.75
N ALA A 24 -0.04 -26.58 1.42
CA ALA A 24 1.16 -26.04 0.81
C ALA A 24 0.73 -25.50 -0.56
N SER A 25 0.78 -24.18 -0.73
CA SER A 25 0.57 -23.52 -2.02
C SER A 25 1.41 -24.21 -3.10
N ASP A 26 0.81 -24.62 -4.22
CA ASP A 26 1.55 -25.23 -5.33
C ASP A 26 2.66 -24.28 -5.81
N PRO A 27 3.95 -24.63 -5.66
CA PRO A 27 5.06 -23.76 -6.05
C PRO A 27 5.09 -23.45 -7.55
N ALA A 28 4.48 -24.29 -8.39
CA ALA A 28 4.36 -24.03 -9.83
C ALA A 28 3.31 -22.93 -10.10
N LEU A 29 2.11 -23.04 -9.51
CA LEU A 29 1.07 -22.02 -9.63
C LEU A 29 1.53 -20.67 -9.10
N ALA A 30 2.23 -20.64 -7.96
CA ALA A 30 2.78 -19.40 -7.42
C ALA A 30 3.76 -18.73 -8.40
N ARG A 31 4.69 -19.50 -8.98
CA ARG A 31 5.67 -18.99 -9.97
C ARG A 31 4.97 -18.45 -11.21
N GLN A 32 3.97 -19.17 -11.73
CA GLN A 32 3.18 -18.73 -12.88
C GLN A 32 2.39 -17.46 -12.56
N LEU A 33 1.82 -17.36 -11.36
CA LEU A 33 1.06 -16.18 -10.94
C LEU A 33 1.97 -14.95 -10.83
N PHE A 34 3.19 -15.11 -10.30
CA PHE A 34 4.19 -14.04 -10.30
C PHE A 34 4.56 -13.59 -11.72
N GLN A 35 4.78 -14.53 -12.63
CA GLN A 35 5.10 -14.21 -14.03
C GLN A 35 3.95 -13.47 -14.71
N ALA A 36 2.72 -13.96 -14.57
CA ALA A 36 1.53 -13.34 -15.15
C ALA A 36 1.27 -11.93 -14.57
N ALA A 37 1.46 -11.77 -13.26
CA ALA A 37 1.37 -10.47 -12.60
C ALA A 37 2.47 -9.49 -13.09
N GLU A 38 3.68 -9.97 -13.33
CA GLU A 38 4.79 -9.16 -13.85
C GLU A 38 4.56 -8.71 -15.30
N THR A 39 4.09 -9.61 -16.16
CA THR A 39 3.83 -9.31 -17.58
C THR A 39 2.50 -8.60 -17.83
N GLY A 40 1.59 -8.59 -16.85
CA GLY A 40 0.26 -8.01 -16.98
C GLY A 40 -0.74 -8.91 -17.69
N ASP A 41 -0.44 -10.21 -17.83
CA ASP A 41 -1.33 -11.19 -18.44
C ASP A 41 -2.54 -11.45 -17.52
N THR A 42 -3.57 -10.64 -17.71
CA THR A 42 -4.75 -10.62 -16.84
C THR A 42 -5.59 -11.89 -16.98
N GLU A 43 -5.62 -12.49 -18.17
CA GLU A 43 -6.31 -13.76 -18.40
C GLU A 43 -5.60 -14.90 -17.66
N ALA A 44 -4.27 -14.98 -17.76
CA ALA A 44 -3.49 -15.95 -17.01
C ALA A 44 -3.64 -15.74 -15.50
N VAL A 45 -3.60 -14.49 -15.00
CA VAL A 45 -3.84 -14.20 -13.58
C VAL A 45 -5.19 -14.77 -13.14
N ARG A 46 -6.28 -14.48 -13.86
CA ARG A 46 -7.63 -14.98 -13.51
C ARG A 46 -7.71 -16.51 -13.57
N ALA A 47 -7.12 -17.13 -14.59
CA ALA A 47 -7.13 -18.58 -14.74
C ALA A 47 -6.34 -19.28 -13.62
N LEU A 48 -5.20 -18.72 -13.21
CA LEU A 48 -4.37 -19.26 -12.12
C LEU A 48 -5.06 -19.10 -10.76
N LEU A 49 -5.72 -17.97 -10.52
CA LEU A 49 -6.53 -17.75 -9.32
C LEU A 49 -7.70 -18.75 -9.24
N ALA A 50 -8.38 -19.02 -10.37
CA ALA A 50 -9.43 -20.04 -10.45
C ALA A 50 -8.92 -21.46 -10.20
N GLN A 51 -7.63 -21.73 -10.46
CA GLN A 51 -6.95 -22.99 -10.13
C GLN A 51 -6.46 -23.05 -8.68
N GLY A 52 -6.69 -22.00 -7.87
CA GLY A 52 -6.29 -21.96 -6.46
C GLY A 52 -4.88 -21.44 -6.21
N ALA A 53 -4.30 -20.68 -7.14
CA ALA A 53 -3.02 -20.00 -6.89
C ALA A 53 -3.12 -19.06 -5.68
N ASP A 54 -2.15 -19.15 -4.77
CA ASP A 54 -2.14 -18.39 -3.51
C ASP A 54 -1.73 -16.92 -3.75
N THR A 55 -2.64 -15.99 -3.49
CA THR A 55 -2.38 -14.54 -3.55
C THR A 55 -1.42 -14.05 -2.48
N ARG A 56 -1.19 -14.84 -1.42
CA ARG A 56 -0.27 -14.55 -0.32
C ARG A 56 1.15 -15.07 -0.54
N ALA A 57 1.38 -15.81 -1.63
CA ALA A 57 2.70 -16.31 -1.99
C ALA A 57 3.75 -15.18 -2.01
N ARG A 58 4.99 -15.52 -1.66
CA ARG A 58 6.09 -14.56 -1.54
C ARG A 58 7.25 -14.95 -2.43
N ASP A 59 7.78 -13.99 -3.18
CA ASP A 59 9.03 -14.18 -3.90
C ASP A 59 10.25 -13.99 -2.98
N ALA A 60 11.47 -14.12 -3.52
CA ALA A 60 12.71 -13.96 -2.75
C ALA A 60 12.91 -12.56 -2.15
N ARG A 61 12.13 -11.56 -2.57
CA ARG A 61 12.12 -10.19 -2.03
C ARG A 61 10.96 -9.95 -1.07
N GLY A 62 10.19 -10.99 -0.74
CA GLY A 62 9.00 -10.89 0.11
C GLY A 62 7.80 -10.26 -0.59
N ARG A 63 7.84 -10.05 -1.91
CA ARG A 63 6.74 -9.41 -2.64
C ARG A 63 5.62 -10.41 -2.87
N THR A 64 4.37 -9.96 -2.77
CA THR A 64 3.20 -10.71 -3.26
C THR A 64 3.04 -10.54 -4.77
N PRO A 65 2.27 -11.40 -5.46
CA PRO A 65 1.92 -11.17 -6.86
C PRO A 65 1.30 -9.79 -7.09
N LEU A 66 0.45 -9.31 -6.17
CA LEU A 66 -0.13 -7.97 -6.24
C LEU A 66 0.95 -6.90 -6.26
N LEU A 67 1.89 -6.95 -5.33
CA LEU A 67 2.97 -5.95 -5.28
C LEU A 67 3.85 -6.00 -6.53
N VAL A 68 4.07 -7.18 -7.12
CA VAL A 68 4.76 -7.32 -8.42
C VAL A 68 3.99 -6.62 -9.54
N ALA A 69 2.67 -6.82 -9.66
CA ALA A 69 1.84 -6.13 -10.64
C ALA A 69 1.90 -4.60 -10.46
N VAL A 70 1.84 -4.13 -9.22
CA VAL A 70 1.91 -2.68 -8.89
C VAL A 70 3.28 -2.08 -9.22
N HIS A 71 4.39 -2.77 -8.93
CA HIS A 71 5.73 -2.31 -9.35
C HIS A 71 5.87 -2.19 -10.86
N ARG A 72 5.17 -3.05 -11.61
CA ARG A 72 5.18 -3.07 -13.08
C ARG A 72 4.08 -2.22 -13.72
N ARG A 73 3.29 -1.50 -12.91
CA ARG A 73 2.14 -0.68 -13.35
C ARG A 73 1.09 -1.47 -14.14
N GLN A 74 0.92 -2.75 -13.82
CA GLN A 74 -0.06 -3.63 -14.45
C GLN A 74 -1.43 -3.48 -13.78
N THR A 75 -2.14 -2.40 -14.08
CA THR A 75 -3.39 -2.02 -13.41
C THR A 75 -4.46 -3.11 -13.44
N GLU A 76 -4.69 -3.76 -14.58
CA GLU A 76 -5.74 -4.78 -14.70
C GLU A 76 -5.37 -6.10 -14.01
N ALA A 77 -4.08 -6.47 -14.02
CA ALA A 77 -3.60 -7.61 -13.24
C ALA A 77 -3.71 -7.34 -11.74
N ALA A 78 -3.33 -6.12 -11.30
CA ALA A 78 -3.50 -5.68 -9.92
C ALA A 78 -4.97 -5.70 -9.50
N ARG A 79 -5.88 -5.21 -10.36
CA ARG A 79 -7.34 -5.28 -10.14
C ARG A 79 -7.80 -6.72 -9.94
N ALA A 80 -7.45 -7.63 -10.85
CA ALA A 80 -7.84 -9.04 -10.74
C ALA A 80 -7.34 -9.69 -9.44
N LEU A 81 -6.14 -9.35 -8.98
CA LEU A 81 -5.58 -9.83 -7.73
C LEU A 81 -6.30 -9.24 -6.50
N ILE A 82 -6.62 -7.95 -6.51
CA ILE A 82 -7.37 -7.26 -5.44
C ILE A 82 -8.79 -7.83 -5.34
N ASP A 83 -9.47 -8.00 -6.48
CA ASP A 83 -10.82 -8.58 -6.56
C ASP A 83 -10.84 -10.02 -6.01
N ALA A 84 -9.74 -10.76 -6.18
CA ALA A 84 -9.54 -12.09 -5.62
C ALA A 84 -9.10 -12.10 -4.13
N GLY A 85 -9.08 -10.95 -3.46
CA GLY A 85 -8.78 -10.84 -2.04
C GLY A 85 -7.30 -10.85 -1.70
N ALA A 86 -6.41 -10.46 -2.63
CA ALA A 86 -5.02 -10.19 -2.30
C ALA A 86 -4.92 -9.10 -1.21
N ASP A 87 -4.09 -9.33 -0.20
CA ASP A 87 -3.87 -8.37 0.88
C ASP A 87 -3.10 -7.14 0.36
N VAL A 88 -3.78 -5.99 0.32
CA VAL A 88 -3.22 -4.71 -0.15
C VAL A 88 -2.21 -4.09 0.84
N ASN A 89 -2.22 -4.55 2.09
CA ASN A 89 -1.33 -4.11 3.17
C ASN A 89 -0.10 -5.01 3.33
N ALA A 90 -0.06 -6.15 2.65
CA ALA A 90 1.07 -7.06 2.65
C ALA A 90 2.37 -6.35 2.26
N LYS A 91 3.32 -6.29 3.19
CA LYS A 91 4.64 -5.67 2.97
C LYS A 91 5.65 -6.66 2.40
N ASP A 92 6.59 -6.16 1.63
CA ASP A 92 7.78 -6.87 1.20
C ASP A 92 8.95 -6.71 2.19
N ALA A 93 10.14 -7.16 1.81
CA ALA A 93 11.34 -7.11 2.64
C ALA A 93 11.87 -5.68 2.91
N ILE A 94 11.33 -4.65 2.24
CA ILE A 94 11.71 -3.25 2.43
C ILE A 94 10.53 -2.40 2.96
N ASP A 95 9.57 -3.06 3.62
CA ASP A 95 8.39 -2.47 4.25
C ASP A 95 7.42 -1.74 3.29
N ASP A 96 7.45 -2.05 1.99
CA ASP A 96 6.50 -1.50 1.02
C ASP A 96 5.34 -2.47 0.77
N SER A 97 4.11 -1.94 0.81
CA SER A 97 2.88 -2.65 0.41
C SER A 97 2.36 -2.11 -0.93
N ALA A 98 1.37 -2.80 -1.51
CA ALA A 98 0.74 -2.35 -2.75
C ALA A 98 0.11 -0.96 -2.59
N TYR A 99 -0.57 -0.71 -1.47
CA TYR A 99 -1.11 0.61 -1.11
C TYR A 99 -0.01 1.68 -1.03
N LEU A 100 1.05 1.42 -0.25
CA LEU A 100 2.15 2.37 -0.05
C LEU A 100 2.83 2.73 -1.37
N TYR A 101 3.16 1.72 -2.19
CA TYR A 101 3.84 1.94 -3.46
C TYR A 101 2.96 2.65 -4.49
N ALA A 102 1.66 2.31 -4.54
CA ALA A 102 0.72 2.97 -5.44
C ALA A 102 0.57 4.46 -5.12
N GLY A 103 0.46 4.81 -3.83
CA GLY A 103 0.44 6.20 -3.38
C GLY A 103 1.75 6.94 -3.68
N ALA A 104 2.89 6.35 -3.33
CA ALA A 104 4.21 6.92 -3.60
C ALA A 104 4.49 7.14 -5.10
N SER A 105 3.97 6.27 -5.97
CA SER A 105 4.25 6.28 -7.41
C SER A 105 3.17 6.96 -8.28
N GLY A 106 2.16 7.56 -7.64
CA GLY A 106 1.05 8.24 -8.32
C GLY A 106 0.14 7.31 -9.14
N GLN A 107 0.06 6.03 -8.77
CA GLN A 107 -0.79 5.04 -9.46
C GLN A 107 -2.23 5.16 -8.97
N LEU A 108 -2.90 6.23 -9.39
CA LEU A 108 -4.18 6.68 -8.82
C LEU A 108 -5.28 5.61 -8.83
N ASP A 109 -5.42 4.86 -9.92
CA ASP A 109 -6.45 3.81 -10.02
C ASP A 109 -6.18 2.64 -9.06
N ILE A 110 -4.92 2.22 -8.94
CA ILE A 110 -4.51 1.18 -7.98
C ILE A 110 -4.68 1.70 -6.55
N LEU A 111 -4.29 2.95 -6.28
CA LEU A 111 -4.46 3.55 -4.97
C LEU A 111 -5.94 3.52 -4.53
N ARG A 112 -6.85 3.97 -5.40
CA ARG A 112 -8.30 3.94 -5.13
C ARG A 112 -8.82 2.52 -4.88
N MET A 113 -8.37 1.54 -5.67
CA MET A 113 -8.70 0.14 -5.43
C MET A 113 -8.19 -0.34 -4.06
N THR A 114 -6.93 -0.04 -3.72
CA THR A 114 -6.36 -0.47 -2.43
C THR A 114 -7.11 0.16 -1.24
N LEU A 115 -7.47 1.44 -1.32
CA LEU A 115 -8.28 2.12 -0.31
C LEU A 115 -9.67 1.46 -0.18
N ALA A 116 -10.33 1.17 -1.29
CA ALA A 116 -11.64 0.49 -1.29
C ALA A 116 -11.58 -0.95 -0.72
N HIS A 117 -10.41 -1.58 -0.73
CA HIS A 117 -10.17 -2.93 -0.22
C HIS A 117 -9.42 -2.95 1.13
N GLY A 118 -9.58 -1.90 1.93
CA GLY A 118 -9.15 -1.90 3.33
C GLY A 118 -7.66 -1.64 3.54
N ALA A 119 -7.03 -0.86 2.66
CA ALA A 119 -5.70 -0.31 2.96
C ALA A 119 -5.73 0.46 4.29
N ASP A 120 -4.73 0.24 5.16
CA ASP A 120 -4.57 1.00 6.40
C ASP A 120 -3.96 2.38 6.09
N PRO A 121 -4.70 3.49 6.25
CA PRO A 121 -4.19 4.84 5.97
C PRO A 121 -2.96 5.21 6.80
N ARG A 122 -2.77 4.54 7.95
CA ARG A 122 -1.65 4.75 8.88
C ARG A 122 -0.45 3.86 8.59
N SER A 123 -0.52 2.97 7.60
CA SER A 123 0.62 2.15 7.20
C SER A 123 1.77 3.04 6.75
N THR A 124 2.99 2.68 7.15
CA THR A 124 4.20 3.44 6.83
C THR A 124 5.22 2.59 6.08
N ASN A 125 5.96 3.21 5.16
CA ASN A 125 7.12 2.58 4.50
C ASN A 125 8.34 2.46 5.45
N ARG A 126 9.48 1.98 4.94
CA ARG A 126 10.73 1.85 5.71
C ARG A 126 11.28 3.16 6.29
N TYR A 127 10.87 4.31 5.77
CA TYR A 127 11.25 5.62 6.31
C TYR A 127 10.27 6.10 7.38
N GLY A 128 9.28 5.28 7.74
CA GLY A 128 8.22 5.66 8.66
C GLY A 128 7.27 6.69 8.07
N GLY A 129 7.25 6.91 6.76
CA GLY A 129 6.29 7.82 6.12
C GLY A 129 5.04 7.09 5.62
N THR A 130 3.87 7.71 5.78
CA THR A 130 2.63 7.27 5.12
C THR A 130 2.75 7.47 3.60
N ALA A 131 1.79 6.97 2.82
CA ALA A 131 1.77 7.16 1.36
C ALA A 131 1.69 8.64 0.94
N LEU A 132 1.22 9.54 1.82
CA LEU A 132 1.04 10.97 1.54
C LEU A 132 2.37 11.70 1.36
N ILE A 133 3.37 11.37 2.18
CA ILE A 133 4.69 12.01 2.15
C ILE A 133 5.39 11.83 0.79
N PRO A 134 5.65 10.60 0.31
CA PRO A 134 6.29 10.39 -0.99
C PRO A 134 5.45 10.89 -2.18
N ALA A 135 4.12 10.95 -2.05
CA ALA A 135 3.24 11.53 -3.08
C ALA A 135 3.40 13.05 -3.16
N ALA A 136 3.52 13.73 -2.02
CA ALA A 136 3.75 15.15 -1.92
C ALA A 136 5.13 15.56 -2.45
N GLU A 137 6.17 14.82 -2.06
CA GLU A 137 7.54 14.93 -2.58
C GLU A 137 7.56 14.92 -4.12
N ARG A 138 6.95 13.89 -4.72
CA ARG A 138 6.99 13.63 -6.17
C ARG A 138 6.01 14.46 -7.00
N GLY A 139 5.16 15.27 -6.36
CA GLY A 139 4.25 16.16 -7.06
C GLY A 139 2.98 15.48 -7.59
N HIS A 140 2.52 14.39 -6.98
CA HIS A 140 1.32 13.66 -7.40
C HIS A 140 0.04 14.29 -6.82
N VAL A 141 -0.39 15.43 -7.38
CA VAL A 141 -1.50 16.26 -6.84
C VAL A 141 -2.78 15.46 -6.57
N GLU A 142 -3.28 14.70 -7.54
CA GLU A 142 -4.53 13.93 -7.38
C GLU A 142 -4.40 12.76 -6.40
N THR A 143 -3.18 12.22 -6.26
CA THR A 143 -2.87 11.20 -5.26
C THR A 143 -2.87 11.81 -3.86
N VAL A 144 -2.26 12.99 -3.68
CA VAL A 144 -2.29 13.75 -2.42
C VAL A 144 -3.73 14.04 -2.02
N ARG A 145 -4.56 14.57 -2.94
CA ARG A 145 -5.99 14.81 -2.71
C ARG A 145 -6.70 13.53 -2.24
N THR A 146 -6.52 12.43 -2.97
CA THR A 146 -7.18 11.16 -2.65
C THR A 146 -6.76 10.62 -1.27
N LEU A 147 -5.49 10.80 -0.87
CA LEU A 147 -4.99 10.36 0.44
C LEU A 147 -5.53 11.23 1.58
N ILE A 148 -5.63 12.55 1.37
CA ILE A 148 -6.27 13.48 2.31
C ILE A 148 -7.75 13.10 2.48
N ASP A 149 -8.47 12.90 1.38
CA ASP A 149 -9.90 12.51 1.40
C ASP A 149 -10.12 11.15 2.09
N ALA A 150 -9.12 10.27 2.06
CA ALA A 150 -9.12 8.98 2.76
C ALA A 150 -8.76 9.09 4.26
N GLY A 151 -8.51 10.30 4.77
CA GLY A 151 -8.21 10.54 6.19
C GLY A 151 -6.78 10.18 6.59
N VAL A 152 -5.82 10.18 5.68
CA VAL A 152 -4.41 10.09 6.04
C VAL A 152 -4.00 11.34 6.82
N ASP A 153 -3.35 11.15 7.97
CA ASP A 153 -2.83 12.24 8.79
C ASP A 153 -1.82 13.09 8.02
N VAL A 154 -2.18 14.36 7.80
CA VAL A 154 -1.37 15.34 7.06
C VAL A 154 -0.13 15.80 7.81
N ASP A 155 -0.15 15.69 9.14
CA ASP A 155 0.95 16.08 10.03
C ASP A 155 1.78 14.87 10.50
N HIS A 156 1.55 13.69 9.91
CA HIS A 156 2.38 12.52 10.19
C HIS A 156 3.86 12.82 9.93
N VAL A 157 4.70 12.56 10.93
CA VAL A 157 6.14 12.80 10.89
C VAL A 157 6.88 11.49 10.59
N ASN A 158 7.67 11.46 9.52
CA ASN A 158 8.51 10.31 9.19
C ASN A 158 9.77 10.24 10.08
N ARG A 159 10.61 9.20 9.90
CA ARG A 159 11.84 9.01 10.68
C ARG A 159 12.93 10.06 10.41
N LEU A 160 12.77 10.89 9.38
CA LEU A 160 13.64 12.03 9.08
C LEU A 160 13.17 13.31 9.77
N GLY A 161 12.06 13.25 10.52
CA GLY A 161 11.45 14.42 11.15
C GLY A 161 10.63 15.27 10.17
N TRP A 162 10.22 14.72 9.02
CA TRP A 162 9.54 15.48 7.96
C TRP A 162 8.07 15.06 7.79
N THR A 163 7.22 16.05 7.53
CA THR A 163 5.83 15.89 7.09
C THR A 163 5.72 15.93 5.56
N ALA A 164 4.53 15.63 5.03
CA ALA A 164 4.25 15.79 3.61
C ALA A 164 4.45 17.23 3.12
N LEU A 165 4.13 18.21 3.97
CA LEU A 165 4.32 19.64 3.68
C LEU A 165 5.82 19.97 3.53
N LEU A 166 6.65 19.50 4.47
CA LEU A 166 8.10 19.71 4.42
C LEU A 166 8.72 19.05 3.18
N GLU A 167 8.35 17.81 2.85
CA GLU A 167 8.89 17.14 1.65
C GLU A 167 8.48 17.82 0.34
N ALA A 168 7.23 18.30 0.22
CA ALA A 168 6.79 19.07 -0.94
C ALA A 168 7.61 20.36 -1.14
N ILE A 169 8.05 21.01 -0.06
CA ILE A 169 8.82 22.26 -0.08
C ILE A 169 10.31 21.99 -0.33
N ILE A 170 10.90 21.06 0.42
CA ILE A 170 12.34 20.80 0.45
C ILE A 170 12.79 20.02 -0.79
N LEU A 171 12.02 19.00 -1.20
CA LEU A 171 12.39 18.10 -2.29
C LEU A 171 11.64 18.40 -3.60
N GLY A 172 10.54 19.16 -3.52
CA GLY A 172 9.83 19.64 -4.69
C GLY A 172 10.57 20.73 -5.48
N ASP A 173 10.07 21.00 -6.69
CA ASP A 173 10.62 22.05 -7.57
C ASP A 173 9.99 23.43 -7.34
N GLY A 174 8.97 23.51 -6.47
CA GLY A 174 8.23 24.74 -6.17
C GLY A 174 7.32 25.22 -7.30
N GLY A 175 7.17 24.43 -8.37
CA GLY A 175 6.28 24.69 -9.50
C GLY A 175 4.81 24.55 -9.15
N THR A 176 3.94 24.67 -10.16
CA THR A 176 2.48 24.67 -9.99
C THR A 176 1.96 23.44 -9.25
N ARG A 177 2.46 22.23 -9.57
CA ARG A 177 2.04 21.00 -8.88
C ARG A 177 2.37 21.00 -7.38
N HIS A 178 3.54 21.47 -6.98
CA HIS A 178 3.92 21.56 -5.56
C HIS A 178 3.18 22.70 -4.86
N GLN A 179 2.88 23.81 -5.56
CA GLN A 179 2.02 24.87 -5.06
C GLN A 179 0.58 24.38 -4.81
N ASP A 180 0.04 23.51 -5.67
CA ASP A 180 -1.28 22.92 -5.48
C ASP A 180 -1.28 21.91 -4.31
N ILE A 181 -0.22 21.11 -4.16
CA ILE A 181 -0.05 20.20 -3.02
C ILE A 181 0.06 20.96 -1.70
N VAL A 182 0.87 22.01 -1.63
CA VAL A 182 0.98 22.85 -0.43
C VAL A 182 -0.39 23.43 -0.07
N ARG A 183 -1.15 23.90 -1.06
CA ARG A 183 -2.50 24.41 -0.83
C ARG A 183 -3.43 23.33 -0.30
N LEU A 184 -3.41 22.13 -0.89
CA LEU A 184 -4.22 21.01 -0.40
C LEU A 184 -3.90 20.64 1.04
N LEU A 185 -2.62 20.60 1.42
CA LEU A 185 -2.21 20.30 2.79
C LEU A 185 -2.64 21.39 3.77
N ILE A 186 -2.50 22.68 3.39
CA ILE A 186 -2.98 23.81 4.20
C ILE A 186 -4.51 23.76 4.36
N ASP A 187 -5.24 23.54 3.27
CA ASP A 187 -6.71 23.46 3.27
C ASP A 187 -7.21 22.27 4.12
N ALA A 188 -6.41 21.19 4.19
CA ALA A 188 -6.65 20.03 5.05
C ALA A 188 -6.24 20.23 6.52
N GLY A 189 -5.70 21.41 6.87
CA GLY A 189 -5.37 21.77 8.25
C GLY A 189 -3.97 21.39 8.71
N ALA A 190 -3.02 21.13 7.81
CA ALA A 190 -1.63 20.86 8.19
C ALA A 190 -1.02 22.01 9.01
N ASP A 191 -0.28 21.68 10.07
CA ASP A 191 0.43 22.69 10.86
C ASP A 191 1.62 23.26 10.06
N VAL A 192 1.40 24.44 9.48
CA VAL A 192 2.41 25.19 8.71
C VAL A 192 3.63 25.64 9.52
N ASN A 193 3.63 25.44 10.83
CA ASN A 193 4.74 25.73 11.74
C ASN A 193 5.46 24.48 12.25
N LEU A 194 4.98 23.28 11.92
CA LEU A 194 5.61 22.03 12.34
C LEU A 194 6.97 21.91 11.67
N ALA A 195 8.02 22.10 12.48
CA ALA A 195 9.39 22.16 12.01
C ALA A 195 9.98 20.78 11.74
N ASP A 196 11.03 20.73 10.92
CA ASP A 196 11.78 19.51 10.71
C ASP A 196 12.57 19.06 11.94
N GLY A 197 13.28 17.93 11.84
CA GLY A 197 14.12 17.40 12.92
C GLY A 197 15.22 18.34 13.41
N GLU A 198 15.57 19.38 12.65
CA GLU A 198 16.56 20.41 13.00
C GLU A 198 15.90 21.70 13.54
N GLY A 199 14.57 21.72 13.71
CA GLY A 199 13.82 22.87 14.17
C GLY A 199 13.62 23.95 13.10
N VAL A 200 13.79 23.62 11.82
CA VAL A 200 13.57 24.55 10.71
C VAL A 200 12.12 24.46 10.22
N ALA A 201 11.38 25.56 10.37
CA ALA A 201 9.97 25.64 9.96
C ALA A 201 9.79 25.66 8.42
N PRO A 202 8.63 25.20 7.90
CA PRO A 202 8.32 25.20 6.46
C PRO A 202 8.55 26.55 5.75
N LEU A 203 8.16 27.66 6.39
CA LEU A 203 8.33 29.01 5.83
C LEU A 203 9.79 29.37 5.57
N ARG A 204 10.71 28.95 6.45
CA ARG A 204 12.14 29.21 6.30
C ARG A 204 12.71 28.43 5.11
N HIS A 205 12.31 27.18 4.93
CA HIS A 205 12.70 26.37 3.76
C HIS A 205 12.21 27.00 2.45
N ALA A 206 10.95 27.42 2.38
CA ALA A 206 10.38 28.06 1.19
C ALA A 206 11.17 29.33 0.79
N ARG A 207 11.56 30.16 1.77
CA ARG A 207 12.40 31.35 1.57
C ARG A 207 13.80 31.02 1.06
N GLN A 208 14.49 30.09 1.69
CA GLN A 208 15.85 29.68 1.30
C GLN A 208 15.88 29.13 -0.13
N ARG A 209 14.82 28.45 -0.55
CA ARG A 209 14.66 27.89 -1.90
C ARG A 209 14.04 28.86 -2.91
N ARG A 210 13.75 30.10 -2.50
CA ARG A 210 13.15 31.16 -3.34
C ARG A 210 11.81 30.77 -3.96
N GLN A 211 11.00 29.98 -3.24
CA GLN A 211 9.68 29.54 -3.66
C GLN A 211 8.61 30.59 -3.30
N THR A 212 8.63 31.75 -3.97
CA THR A 212 7.82 32.94 -3.60
C THR A 212 6.32 32.68 -3.54
N ALA A 213 5.78 31.78 -4.36
CA ALA A 213 4.36 31.42 -4.30
C ALA A 213 4.03 30.63 -3.03
N ILE A 214 4.83 29.62 -2.70
CA ILE A 214 4.67 28.79 -1.50
C ILE A 214 4.90 29.63 -0.23
N GLU A 215 5.92 30.50 -0.23
CA GLU A 215 6.16 31.43 0.88
C GLU A 215 4.90 32.27 1.20
N ARG A 216 4.25 32.83 0.17
CA ARG A 216 3.02 33.61 0.35
C ARG A 216 1.86 32.77 0.88
N MET A 217 1.72 31.53 0.41
CA MET A 217 0.68 30.61 0.91
C MET A 217 0.89 30.32 2.41
N LEU A 218 2.11 29.98 2.81
CA LEU A 218 2.45 29.69 4.20
C LEU A 218 2.25 30.92 5.10
N ALA A 219 2.72 32.09 4.69
CA ALA A 219 2.53 33.33 5.44
C ALA A 219 1.04 33.69 5.60
N ALA A 220 0.24 33.52 4.55
CA ALA A 220 -1.21 33.72 4.61
C ALA A 220 -1.91 32.72 5.55
N ALA A 221 -1.37 31.52 5.69
CA ALA A 221 -1.83 30.48 6.62
C ALA A 221 -1.30 30.66 8.05
N GLY A 222 -0.60 31.76 8.36
CA GLY A 222 -0.11 32.06 9.71
C GLY A 222 1.22 31.38 10.07
N ALA A 223 2.01 30.96 9.07
CA ALA A 223 3.38 30.51 9.31
C ALA A 223 4.25 31.67 9.81
N ARG A 224 5.07 31.42 10.84
CA ARG A 224 5.94 32.42 11.49
C ARG A 224 7.42 32.06 11.37
#